data_AF-A0A8J2PP18-F1
#
_entry.id   AF-A0A8J2PP18-F1
#
_cell.length_a   1.000
_cell.length_b   1.000
_cell.length_c   1.000
_cell.angle_alpha   90.00
_cell.angle_beta   90.00
_cell.angle_gamma   90.00
#
_symmetry.space_group_name_H-M   'P 1'
#
loop_
_entity.id
_entity.type
_entity.pdbx_description
1 polymer ?
#
loop_
_entity_poly.entity_id
_entity_poly.type
_entity_poly.pdbx_seq_one_letter_code
_entity_poly.pdbx_strand_id
1 'polypeptide(L)'
;PWAENYETGKTTVNFRPSWATGYHEGQFLRIAAQITKAKRILEIGTFTGHSAVSLALSAYCEELVCLEYEPFLVDYVKSRIVGTPVENKIKFITGVALESLQKLKEE
;
A
#
# COMPACT_ATOMS: atom_id res chain seq x y z
N PRO A 1 -5.41 -2.83 -19.39
CA PRO A 1 -4.98 -1.49 -18.93
C PRO A 1 -3.48 -1.37 -18.62
N TRP A 2 -2.85 -2.31 -17.91
CA TRP A 2 -1.43 -2.17 -17.51
C TRP A 2 -0.45 -2.09 -18.68
N ALA A 3 -0.63 -2.94 -19.71
CA ALA A 3 0.18 -2.88 -20.93
C ALA A 3 0.10 -1.51 -21.61
N GLU A 4 -1.11 -0.97 -21.79
CA GLU A 4 -1.34 0.36 -22.35
C GLU A 4 -0.74 1.48 -21.49
N ASN A 5 -0.87 1.41 -20.16
CA ASN A 5 -0.27 2.40 -19.25
C ASN A 5 1.26 2.40 -19.36
N TYR A 6 1.87 1.23 -19.54
CA TYR A 6 3.31 1.10 -19.76
C TYR A 6 3.72 1.62 -21.15
N GLU A 7 3.01 1.21 -22.21
CA GLU A 7 3.27 1.66 -23.59
C GLU A 7 3.13 3.17 -23.76
N THR A 8 2.21 3.80 -23.01
CA THR A 8 2.00 5.26 -23.00
C THR A 8 2.90 6.00 -22.00
N GLY A 9 3.76 5.29 -21.26
CA GLY A 9 4.71 5.87 -20.29
C GLY A 9 4.08 6.40 -19.01
N LYS A 10 2.81 6.08 -18.73
CA LYS A 10 2.13 6.44 -17.46
C LYS A 10 2.67 5.67 -16.27
N THR A 11 3.21 4.47 -16.49
CA THR A 11 3.89 3.67 -15.49
C THR A 11 5.27 3.26 -15.98
N THR A 12 6.24 3.19 -15.08
CA THR A 12 7.60 2.72 -15.40
C THR A 12 7.69 1.20 -15.51
N VAL A 13 6.68 0.50 -14.99
CA VAL A 13 6.58 -0.97 -14.97
C VAL A 13 5.33 -1.44 -15.70
N ASN A 14 5.46 -2.53 -16.47
CA ASN A 14 4.33 -3.25 -17.05
C ASN A 14 3.75 -4.24 -16.03
N PHE A 15 2.85 -3.73 -15.19
CA PHE A 15 2.25 -4.51 -14.10
C PHE A 15 1.35 -5.66 -14.60
N ARG A 16 1.17 -6.66 -13.74
CA ARG A 16 0.23 -7.76 -13.99
C ARG A 16 -0.86 -7.78 -12.93
N PRO A 17 -2.14 -8.04 -13.29
CA PRO A 17 -3.22 -8.14 -12.32
C PRO A 17 -2.95 -9.17 -11.22
N SER A 18 -2.21 -10.24 -11.54
CA SER A 18 -1.82 -11.30 -10.61
C SER A 18 -0.87 -10.86 -9.49
N TRP A 19 -0.36 -9.62 -9.51
CA TRP A 19 0.46 -9.07 -8.42
C TRP A 19 -0.39 -8.52 -7.29
N ALA A 20 -1.70 -8.37 -7.48
CA ALA A 20 -2.60 -7.91 -6.43
C ALA A 20 -2.83 -9.01 -5.38
N THR A 21 -2.86 -8.60 -4.12
CA THR A 21 -3.37 -9.42 -3.01
C THR A 21 -4.82 -9.79 -3.28
N GLY A 22 -5.15 -11.08 -3.20
CA GLY A 22 -6.51 -11.56 -3.31
C GLY A 22 -7.34 -11.31 -2.04
N TYR A 23 -8.62 -11.66 -2.13
CA TYR A 23 -9.55 -11.47 -1.01
C TYR A 23 -9.12 -12.24 0.24
N HIS A 24 -8.74 -13.52 0.09
CA HIS A 24 -8.38 -14.38 1.21
C HIS A 24 -7.09 -13.91 1.90
N GLU A 25 -6.08 -13.54 1.13
CA GLU A 25 -4.82 -13.00 1.64
C GLU A 25 -5.06 -11.68 2.37
N GLY A 26 -5.92 -10.80 1.85
CA GLY A 26 -6.32 -9.56 2.52
C GLY A 26 -7.01 -9.80 3.86
N GLN A 27 -7.97 -10.74 3.93
CA GLN A 27 -8.62 -11.09 5.19
C GLN A 27 -7.63 -11.68 6.20
N PHE A 28 -6.71 -12.53 5.74
CA PHE A 28 -5.65 -13.06 6.58
C PHE A 28 -4.78 -11.95 7.19
N LEU A 29 -4.34 -10.99 6.37
CA LEU A 29 -3.55 -9.84 6.83
C LEU A 29 -4.31 -9.00 7.88
N ARG A 30 -5.61 -8.76 7.66
CA ARG A 30 -6.45 -8.05 8.63
C ARG A 30 -6.52 -8.78 9.97
N ILE A 31 -6.75 -10.10 9.94
CA ILE A 31 -6.80 -10.93 11.15
C ILE A 31 -5.44 -10.93 11.86
N ALA A 32 -4.33 -11.06 11.12
CA ALA A 32 -2.98 -11.01 11.68
C ALA A 32 -2.73 -9.67 12.39
N ALA A 33 -3.09 -8.54 11.77
CA ALA A 33 -2.98 -7.22 12.39
C ALA A 33 -3.89 -7.06 13.63
N GLN A 34 -5.06 -7.70 13.64
CA GLN A 34 -5.96 -7.67 14.80
C GLN A 34 -5.44 -8.50 15.97
N ILE A 35 -4.98 -9.73 15.73
CA ILE A 35 -4.48 -10.63 16.79
C ILE A 35 -3.20 -10.06 17.42
N THR A 36 -2.32 -9.49 16.60
CA THR A 36 -1.08 -8.84 17.07
C THR A 36 -1.33 -7.45 17.67
N LYS A 37 -2.55 -6.91 17.53
CA LYS A 37 -2.91 -5.54 17.91
C LYS A 37 -1.93 -4.50 17.32
N ALA A 38 -1.52 -4.70 16.07
CA ALA A 38 -0.55 -3.85 15.41
C ALA A 38 -1.10 -2.43 15.23
N LYS A 39 -0.43 -1.45 15.85
CA LYS A 39 -0.80 -0.03 15.81
C LYS A 39 -0.12 0.74 14.69
N ARG A 40 1.16 0.47 14.47
CA ARG A 40 1.99 1.04 13.41
C ARG A 40 2.45 -0.10 12.51
N ILE A 41 2.16 0.02 11.22
CA ILE A 41 2.42 -1.02 10.22
C ILE A 41 3.30 -0.41 9.13
N LEU A 42 4.31 -1.15 8.69
CA LEU A 42 5.11 -0.83 7.51
C LEU A 42 4.81 -1.86 6.43
N GLU A 43 4.45 -1.38 5.24
CA GLU A 43 4.25 -2.19 4.03
C GLU A 43 5.29 -1.80 2.98
N ILE A 44 5.91 -2.79 2.35
CA ILE A 44 6.87 -2.59 1.25
C ILE A 44 6.28 -3.20 -0.02
N GLY A 45 5.96 -2.35 -0.99
CA GLY A 45 5.20 -2.71 -2.19
C GLY A 45 3.70 -2.73 -1.91
N THR A 46 2.99 -1.73 -2.40
CA THR A 46 1.55 -1.55 -2.14
C THR A 46 0.70 -1.85 -3.36
N PHE A 47 1.28 -1.73 -4.56
CA PHE A 47 0.63 -1.96 -5.83
C PHE A 47 -0.71 -1.21 -5.94
N THR A 48 -1.83 -1.93 -5.99
CA THR A 48 -3.18 -1.34 -6.10
C THR A 48 -3.86 -1.13 -4.74
N GLY A 49 -3.17 -1.39 -3.62
CA GLY A 49 -3.59 -1.01 -2.27
C GLY A 49 -4.48 -2.01 -1.54
N HIS A 50 -4.73 -3.21 -2.08
CA HIS A 50 -5.64 -4.18 -1.44
C HIS A 50 -5.13 -4.64 -0.06
N SER A 51 -3.84 -4.98 0.06
CA SER A 51 -3.20 -5.33 1.33
C SER A 51 -3.17 -4.15 2.30
N ALA A 52 -2.77 -2.96 1.84
CA ALA A 52 -2.77 -1.72 2.63
C ALA A 52 -4.13 -1.43 3.27
N VAL A 53 -5.20 -1.45 2.48
CA VAL A 53 -6.57 -1.24 2.96
C VAL A 53 -6.97 -2.33 3.94
N SER A 54 -6.66 -3.60 3.66
CA SER A 54 -6.99 -4.72 4.54
C SER A 54 -6.33 -4.59 5.92
N LEU A 55 -5.06 -4.19 5.96
CA LEU A 55 -4.30 -3.93 7.18
C LEU A 55 -4.85 -2.71 7.94
N ALA A 56 -5.13 -1.60 7.23
CA ALA A 56 -5.65 -0.36 7.82
C ALA A 56 -7.07 -0.49 8.40
N LEU A 57 -7.86 -1.46 7.92
CA LEU A 57 -9.17 -1.83 8.46
C LEU A 57 -9.10 -2.63 9.78
N SER A 58 -7.90 -2.96 10.26
CA SER A 58 -7.72 -3.45 11.63
C SER A 58 -8.18 -2.38 12.64
N ALA A 59 -8.88 -2.81 13.69
CA ALA A 59 -9.35 -1.92 14.76
C ALA A 59 -8.21 -1.27 15.55
N TYR A 60 -7.01 -1.88 15.54
CA TYR A 60 -5.85 -1.39 16.27
C TYR A 60 -4.93 -0.53 15.40
N CYS A 61 -5.06 -0.56 14.07
CA CYS A 61 -4.19 0.21 13.19
C CYS A 61 -4.49 1.71 13.33
N GLU A 62 -3.47 2.44 13.80
CA GLU A 62 -3.42 3.89 13.94
C GLU A 62 -2.65 4.51 12.76
N GLU A 63 -1.58 3.86 12.29
CA GLU A 63 -0.74 4.30 11.18
C GLU A 63 -0.28 3.11 10.33
N LEU A 64 -0.33 3.28 9.00
CA LEU A 64 0.24 2.37 8.03
C LEU A 64 1.09 3.17 7.04
N VAL A 65 2.39 2.87 6.99
CA VAL A 65 3.32 3.48 6.04
C VAL A 65 3.58 2.51 4.90
N CYS A 66 3.24 2.93 3.68
CA CYS A 66 3.47 2.22 2.43
C CYS A 66 4.73 2.76 1.74
N LEU A 67 5.69 1.89 1.47
CA LEU A 67 6.80 2.17 0.57
C LEU A 67 6.42 1.69 -0.84
N GLU A 68 6.18 2.62 -1.75
CA GLU A 68 5.78 2.31 -3.12
C GLU A 68 6.73 2.99 -4.10
N TYR A 69 7.28 2.21 -5.03
CA TYR A 69 8.25 2.72 -5.99
C TYR A 69 7.58 3.60 -7.06
N GLU A 70 6.39 3.22 -7.51
CA GLU A 70 5.72 3.83 -8.65
C GLU A 70 4.76 4.95 -8.22
N PRO A 71 5.05 6.23 -8.55
CA PRO A 71 4.19 7.36 -8.19
C PRO A 71 2.75 7.23 -8.70
N PHE A 72 2.57 6.69 -9.91
CA PHE A 72 1.25 6.46 -10.49
C PHE A 72 0.36 5.62 -9.57
N LEU A 73 0.93 4.60 -8.92
CA LEU A 73 0.19 3.71 -8.03
C LEU A 73 -0.17 4.39 -6.71
N VAL A 74 0.68 5.29 -6.21
CA VAL A 74 0.35 6.10 -5.02
C VAL A 74 -0.87 6.97 -5.28
N ASP A 75 -0.92 7.67 -6.41
CA ASP A 75 -2.08 8.50 -6.78
C ASP A 75 -3.32 7.64 -7.03
N TYR A 76 -3.14 6.48 -7.67
CA TYR A 76 -4.21 5.51 -7.89
C TYR A 76 -4.84 5.05 -6.56
N VAL A 77 -4.04 4.70 -5.55
CA VAL A 77 -4.57 4.28 -4.25
C VAL A 77 -5.17 5.45 -3.49
N LYS A 78 -4.47 6.59 -3.42
CA LYS A 78 -4.97 7.80 -2.72
C LYS A 78 -6.35 8.19 -3.22
N SER A 79 -6.54 8.32 -4.53
CA SER A 79 -7.82 8.70 -5.13
C SER A 79 -8.99 7.77 -4.79
N ARG A 80 -8.72 6.50 -4.44
CA ARG A 80 -9.73 5.49 -4.08
C ARG A 80 -10.03 5.40 -2.60
N ILE A 81 -9.13 5.88 -1.75
CA ILE A 81 -9.33 5.88 -0.30
C ILE A 81 -9.84 7.21 0.24
N VAL A 82 -9.90 8.27 -0.59
CA VAL A 82 -10.53 9.56 -0.19
C VAL A 82 -11.96 9.33 0.32
N GLY A 83 -12.27 9.87 1.49
CA GLY A 83 -13.56 9.75 2.16
C GLY A 83 -13.81 8.40 2.83
N THR A 84 -12.86 7.46 2.79
CA THR A 84 -12.99 6.15 3.44
C THR A 84 -12.44 6.19 4.87
N PRO A 85 -12.82 5.23 5.75
CA PRO A 85 -12.33 5.18 7.13
C PRO A 85 -10.81 5.00 7.28
N VAL A 86 -10.09 4.66 6.20
CA VAL A 86 -8.65 4.39 6.20
C VAL A 86 -7.82 5.52 5.59
N GLU A 87 -8.46 6.55 5.02
CA GLU A 87 -7.78 7.68 4.34
C GLU A 87 -6.64 8.26 5.19
N ASN A 88 -6.94 8.58 6.45
CA ASN A 88 -6.00 9.22 7.36
C ASN A 88 -4.98 8.25 7.98
N LYS A 89 -5.14 6.93 7.78
CA LYS A 89 -4.26 5.91 8.34
C LYS A 89 -3.12 5.54 7.39
N ILE A 90 -3.37 5.57 6.08
CA ILE A 90 -2.44 5.10 5.06
C ILE A 90 -1.58 6.27 4.56
N LYS A 91 -0.28 6.22 4.85
CA LYS A 91 0.72 7.18 4.41
C LYS A 91 1.62 6.53 3.37
N PHE A 92 2.11 7.31 2.42
CA PHE A 92 2.99 6.82 1.35
C PHE A 92 4.34 7.52 1.39
N ILE A 93 5.40 6.74 1.21
CA ILE A 93 6.73 7.23 0.86
C ILE A 93 7.05 6.66 -0.52
N THR A 94 7.13 7.54 -1.51
CA THR A 94 7.37 7.15 -2.90
C THR A 94 8.85 7.07 -3.20
N GLY A 95 9.30 5.99 -3.85
CA GLY A 95 10.67 5.82 -4.32
C GLY A 95 11.29 4.47 -3.94
N VAL A 96 12.62 4.39 -3.97
CA VAL A 96 13.34 3.17 -3.64
C VAL A 96 13.12 2.82 -2.16
N ALA A 97 12.62 1.61 -1.91
CA ALA A 97 12.27 1.18 -0.56
C ALA A 97 13.46 1.21 0.41
N LEU A 98 14.65 0.81 -0.04
CA LEU A 98 15.87 0.82 0.80
C LEU A 98 16.26 2.23 1.26
N GLU A 99 16.14 3.24 0.39
CA GLU A 99 16.39 4.64 0.76
C GLU A 99 15.33 5.15 1.74
N SER A 100 14.07 4.75 1.54
CA SER A 100 12.97 5.12 2.43
C SER A 100 13.12 4.47 3.82
N LEU A 101 13.60 3.23 3.89
CA LEU A 101 13.91 2.54 5.13
C LEU A 101 15.05 3.23 5.91
N GLN A 102 16.05 3.77 5.22
CA GLN A 102 17.11 4.54 5.86
C GLN A 102 16.55 5.78 6.55
N LYS A 103 15.67 6.53 5.88
CA LYS A 103 14.99 7.71 6.45
C LYS A 103 14.15 7.35 7.67
N LEU A 104 13.35 6.29 7.58
CA LEU A 104 12.50 5.83 8.68
C LEU A 104 13.29 5.34 9.90
N LYS A 105 14.52 4.87 9.72
CA LYS A 105 15.39 4.44 10.83
C LYS A 105 15.87 5.63 11.67
N GLU A 106 15.89 6.83 11.09
CA GLU A 106 16.39 8.05 11.72
C GLU A 106 15.29 8.83 12.49
N GLU A 107 14.02 8.39 12.38
CA GLU A 107 12.85 8.91 13.10
C GLU A 107 12.62 8.22 14.45
#